data_AF-A0A8T7FQE0-F1
#
_entry.id   AF-A0A8T7FQE0-F1
#
_cell.length_a   1.000
_cell.length_b   1.000
_cell.length_c   1.000
_cell.angle_alpha   90.00
_cell.angle_beta   90.00
_cell.angle_gamma   90.00
#
_symmetry.space_group_name_H-M   'P 1'
#
loop_
_entity.id
_entity.type
_entity.pdbx_description
1 polymer ?
#
loop_
_entity_poly.entity_id
_entity_poly.type
_entity_poly.pdbx_seq_one_letter_code
_entity_poly.pdbx_strand_id
1 'polypeptide(L)'
;MNRRDFLKLSGLMSTILFLPLGKAANLSIEAQAGGSHYRGTLDGRVYVSPDAGRTWQLHTDFGSMFPVLDMAADGHENVHARLGFSGYTFRLTLSPNSKAWRTV
;
A
#
# COMPACT_ATOMS: atom_id res chain seq x y z
N MET A 1 -26.05 28.70 11.87
CA MET A 1 -26.70 27.58 12.58
C MET A 1 -25.79 26.34 12.53
N ASN A 2 -25.94 25.40 13.46
CA ASN A 2 -24.88 24.58 14.07
C ASN A 2 -24.67 23.17 13.47
N ARG A 3 -23.52 22.59 13.87
CA ARG A 3 -22.80 21.36 13.48
C ARG A 3 -23.36 19.98 13.91
N ARG A 4 -24.68 19.73 13.88
CA ARG A 4 -25.23 18.44 14.36
C ARG A 4 -26.48 18.02 13.60
N ASP A 5 -26.29 17.36 12.47
CA ASP A 5 -27.22 16.33 11.98
C ASP A 5 -26.39 15.20 11.37
N PHE A 6 -26.12 14.24 12.25
CA PHE A 6 -25.42 13.00 11.98
C PHE A 6 -26.48 11.98 11.55
N LEU A 7 -26.17 11.24 10.47
CA LEU A 7 -26.88 10.08 9.91
C LEU A 7 -28.26 10.34 9.28
N LYS A 8 -28.29 10.19 7.95
CA LYS A 8 -29.29 9.42 7.20
C LYS A 8 -28.88 9.41 5.72
N LEU A 9 -28.44 8.27 5.23
CA LEU A 9 -28.99 7.62 4.03
C LEU A 9 -28.06 6.47 3.61
N SER A 10 -28.38 5.29 4.12
CA SER A 10 -28.36 4.08 3.31
C SER A 10 -29.18 4.33 2.03
N GLY A 11 -28.52 4.38 0.88
CA GLY A 11 -29.19 4.55 -0.41
C GLY A 11 -28.23 4.22 -1.54
N LEU A 12 -28.51 3.12 -2.24
CA LEU A 12 -27.74 2.57 -3.35
C LEU A 12 -27.55 3.61 -4.47
N MET A 13 -26.30 3.83 -4.89
CA MET A 13 -25.99 4.35 -6.21
C MET A 13 -24.82 3.54 -6.78
N SER A 14 -25.18 2.44 -7.46
CA SER A 14 -24.31 1.76 -8.42
C SER A 14 -24.09 2.70 -9.60
N THR A 15 -23.13 3.60 -9.48
CA THR A 15 -22.57 4.29 -10.64
C THR A 15 -21.52 3.37 -11.25
N ILE A 16 -21.88 2.67 -12.31
CA ILE A 16 -20.88 2.09 -13.22
C ILE A 16 -20.23 3.28 -13.91
N LEU A 17 -19.15 3.78 -13.31
CA LEU A 17 -18.22 4.69 -13.97
C LEU A 17 -17.57 3.94 -15.12
N PHE A 18 -17.90 4.32 -16.35
CA PHE A 18 -17.07 4.02 -17.52
C PHE A 18 -15.73 4.74 -17.33
N LEU A 19 -14.77 4.08 -16.69
CA LEU A 19 -13.38 4.52 -16.73
C LEU A 19 -12.82 4.17 -18.11
N PRO A 20 -12.23 5.13 -18.85
CA PRO A 20 -11.47 4.78 -20.04
C PRO A 20 -10.32 3.86 -19.62
N LEU A 21 -10.40 2.58 -20.00
CA LEU A 21 -9.28 1.63 -19.97
C LEU A 21 -8.24 2.13 -20.99
N GLY A 22 -7.45 3.11 -20.58
CA GLY A 22 -6.65 3.89 -21.52
C GLY A 22 -5.52 4.69 -20.88
N LYS A 23 -5.12 4.33 -19.66
CA LYS A 23 -3.75 4.47 -19.17
C LYS A 23 -3.58 3.27 -18.26
N ALA A 24 -2.58 2.43 -18.51
CA ALA A 24 -2.00 1.67 -17.42
C ALA A 24 -1.60 2.74 -16.40
N ALA A 25 -2.43 2.95 -15.38
CA ALA A 25 -1.99 3.66 -14.22
C ALA A 25 -0.72 2.91 -13.83
N ASN A 26 0.43 3.57 -13.88
CA ASN A 26 1.53 3.13 -13.06
C ASN A 26 0.98 3.24 -11.64
N LEU A 27 0.32 2.17 -11.19
CA LEU A 27 -0.10 1.99 -9.83
C LEU A 27 1.22 1.87 -9.10
N SER A 28 1.79 3.00 -8.72
CA SER A 28 2.89 3.04 -7.78
C SER A 28 2.36 2.33 -6.54
N ILE A 29 2.91 1.15 -6.28
CA ILE A 29 2.57 0.33 -5.12
C ILE A 29 3.19 1.05 -3.92
N GLU A 30 2.43 1.99 -3.36
CA GLU A 30 2.90 2.91 -2.33
C GLU A 30 1.95 2.92 -1.13
N ALA A 31 2.53 2.81 0.06
CA ALA A 31 1.81 2.92 1.33
C ALA A 31 2.43 4.02 2.17
N GLN A 32 1.61 4.70 2.97
CA GLN A 32 2.06 5.76 3.87
C GLN A 32 1.67 5.43 5.30
N ALA A 33 2.63 5.48 6.21
CA ALA A 33 2.42 5.23 7.64
C ALA A 33 3.46 5.97 8.48
N GLY A 34 3.06 6.55 9.62
CA GLY A 34 3.98 7.20 10.55
C GLY A 34 4.84 8.30 9.89
N GLY A 35 4.29 9.03 8.92
CA GLY A 35 4.99 10.07 8.16
C GLY A 35 6.00 9.56 7.12
N SER A 36 6.17 8.24 6.96
CA SER A 36 7.04 7.64 5.96
C SER A 36 6.23 7.06 4.79
N HIS A 37 6.82 7.12 3.60
CA HIS A 37 6.29 6.48 2.39
C HIS A 37 7.09 5.21 2.11
N TYR A 38 6.39 4.15 1.70
CA TYR A 38 6.98 2.86 1.37
C TYR A 38 6.58 2.48 -0.04
N ARG A 39 7.55 2.11 -0.88
CA ARG A 39 7.32 1.73 -2.27
C ARG A 39 7.87 0.35 -2.56
N GLY A 40 7.01 -0.53 -3.04
CA GLY A 40 7.35 -1.87 -3.49
C GLY A 40 7.67 -1.92 -4.97
N THR A 41 8.53 -2.84 -5.37
CA THR A 41 8.89 -3.07 -6.77
C THR A 41 8.70 -4.53 -7.18
N LEU A 42 8.55 -4.76 -8.49
CA LEU A 42 8.37 -6.11 -9.05
C LEU A 42 9.64 -6.97 -8.98
N ASP A 43 10.81 -6.39 -8.71
CA ASP A 43 12.05 -7.13 -8.45
C ASP A 43 12.28 -7.41 -6.96
N GLY A 44 11.24 -7.25 -6.13
CA GLY A 44 11.24 -7.68 -4.73
C GLY A 44 11.90 -6.71 -3.76
N ARG A 45 12.14 -5.46 -4.18
CA ARG A 45 12.70 -4.42 -3.32
C ARG A 45 11.59 -3.56 -2.71
N VAL A 46 11.81 -3.10 -1.49
CA VAL A 46 11.00 -2.08 -0.83
C VAL A 46 11.91 -0.91 -0.46
N TYR A 47 11.49 0.28 -0.86
CA TYR A 47 12.15 1.53 -0.52
C TYR A 47 11.32 2.31 0.48
N VAL A 48 11.99 3.06 1.35
CA VAL A 48 11.37 3.98 2.32
C VAL A 48 11.80 5.41 2.02
N SER A 49 10.87 6.34 2.18
CA SER A 49 11.11 7.77 2.12
C SER A 49 10.58 8.45 3.40
N PRO A 50 11.45 9.02 4.24
CA PRO A 50 11.05 9.72 5.45
C PRO A 50 10.64 11.17 5.20
N ASP A 51 10.79 11.67 3.98
CA ASP A 51 10.70 13.09 3.63
C ASP A 51 9.64 13.37 2.55
N ALA A 52 8.53 12.62 2.60
CA ALA A 52 7.39 12.72 1.68
C ALA A 52 7.75 12.45 0.21
N GLY A 53 8.59 11.45 -0.03
CA GLY A 53 8.96 10.99 -1.37
C GLY A 53 10.12 11.76 -2.02
N ARG A 54 10.80 12.67 -1.30
CA ARG A 54 11.91 13.47 -1.86
C ARG A 54 13.17 12.63 -2.00
N THR A 55 13.49 11.81 -1.01
CA THR A 55 14.60 10.85 -1.04
C THR A 55 14.09 9.45 -0.74
N TRP A 56 14.67 8.46 -1.40
CA TRP A 56 14.30 7.05 -1.27
C TRP A 56 15.54 6.22 -0.92
N GLN A 57 15.40 5.35 0.07
CA GLN A 57 16.46 4.46 0.54
C GLN A 57 15.95 3.03 0.54
N LEU A 58 16.82 2.07 0.20
CA LEU A 58 16.47 0.66 0.25
C LEU A 58 16.16 0.26 1.70
N HIS A 59 14.96 -0.25 1.94
CA HIS A 59 14.52 -0.73 3.25
C HIS A 59 14.70 -2.23 3.37
N THR A 60 14.20 -2.98 2.38
CA THR A 60 14.26 -4.44 2.34
C THR A 60 14.46 -4.91 0.90
N ASP A 61 15.25 -5.98 0.74
CA ASP A 61 15.36 -6.72 -0.51
C ASP A 61 14.92 -8.17 -0.25
N PHE A 62 13.77 -8.55 -0.78
CA PHE A 62 13.27 -9.92 -0.71
C PHE A 62 13.87 -10.82 -1.80
N GLY A 63 14.52 -10.23 -2.80
CA GLY A 63 15.04 -10.89 -4.00
C GLY A 63 14.02 -10.93 -5.14
N SER A 64 14.54 -11.05 -6.36
CA SER A 64 13.77 -10.97 -7.62
C SER A 64 12.71 -12.07 -7.80
N MET A 65 12.76 -13.14 -7.02
CA MET A 65 11.73 -14.19 -7.01
C MET A 65 10.45 -13.78 -6.28
N PHE A 66 10.47 -12.66 -5.55
CA PHE A 66 9.38 -12.22 -4.69
C PHE A 66 8.88 -10.82 -5.07
N PRO A 67 8.23 -10.66 -6.23
CA PRO A 67 7.68 -9.37 -6.64
C PRO A 67 6.75 -8.81 -5.56
N VAL A 68 6.91 -7.53 -5.22
CA VAL A 68 5.93 -6.82 -4.40
C VAL A 68 4.78 -6.40 -5.32
N LEU A 69 3.60 -6.99 -5.08
CA LEU A 69 2.42 -6.86 -5.93
C LEU A 69 1.44 -5.80 -5.43
N ASP A 70 1.44 -5.53 -4.13
CA ASP A 70 0.55 -4.56 -3.49
C ASP A 70 1.15 -4.10 -2.16
N MET A 71 0.83 -2.87 -1.77
CA MET A 71 1.21 -2.29 -0.48
C MET A 71 0.11 -1.37 -0.01
N ALA A 72 -0.27 -1.50 1.25
CA ALA A 72 -1.31 -0.67 1.86
C ALA A 72 -1.00 -0.41 3.33
N ALA A 73 -1.31 0.79 3.80
CA ALA A 73 -1.40 1.05 5.23
C ALA A 73 -2.83 0.85 5.71
N ASP A 74 -3.01 0.28 6.89
CA ASP A 74 -4.31 0.24 7.55
C ASP A 74 -4.56 1.51 8.39
N GLY A 75 -5.78 1.65 8.91
CA GLY A 75 -6.17 2.78 9.77
C GLY A 75 -5.44 2.85 11.12
N HIS A 76 -4.58 1.87 11.42
CA HIS A 76 -3.72 1.82 12.61
C HIS A 76 -2.24 2.07 12.26
N GLU A 77 -1.96 2.56 11.05
CA GLU A 77 -0.61 2.82 10.54
C GLU A 77 0.27 1.58 10.37
N ASN A 78 -0.30 0.36 10.32
CA ASN A 78 0.49 -0.80 9.94
C ASN A 78 0.59 -0.88 8.42
N VAL A 79 1.81 -1.05 7.92
CA VAL A 79 2.06 -1.26 6.49
C VAL A 79 2.01 -2.74 6.20
N HIS A 80 1.27 -3.09 5.16
CA HIS A 80 1.14 -4.45 4.64
C HIS A 80 1.70 -4.49 3.23
N ALA A 81 2.39 -5.58 2.89
CA ALA A 81 2.85 -5.87 1.53
C ALA A 81 2.32 -7.23 1.10
N ARG A 82 1.89 -7.35 -0.16
CA ARG A 82 1.56 -8.63 -0.79
C ARG A 82 2.70 -9.00 -1.73
N LEU A 83 3.33 -10.15 -1.48
CA LEU A 83 4.40 -10.66 -2.33
C LEU A 83 3.87 -11.84 -3.15
N GLY A 84 4.39 -11.99 -4.36
CA GLY A 84 4.16 -13.17 -5.20
C GLY A 84 5.29 -14.19 -5.08
N PHE A 85 5.00 -15.47 -5.24
CA PHE A 85 6.01 -16.52 -5.43
C PHE A 85 5.39 -17.73 -6.12
N SER A 86 5.91 -18.13 -7.28
CA SER A 86 5.48 -19.35 -8.00
C SER A 86 3.95 -19.51 -8.16
N GLY A 87 3.24 -18.42 -8.44
CA GLY A 87 1.78 -18.40 -8.60
C GLY A 87 0.98 -18.25 -7.30
N TYR A 88 1.64 -18.27 -6.15
CA TYR A 88 1.05 -17.97 -4.85
C TYR A 88 1.28 -16.52 -4.45
N THR A 89 0.47 -16.04 -3.50
CA THR A 89 0.71 -14.76 -2.83
C THR A 89 0.69 -14.94 -1.33
N PHE A 90 1.47 -14.13 -0.62
CA PHE A 90 1.46 -14.08 0.83
C PHE A 90 1.53 -12.63 1.30
N ARG A 91 0.98 -12.38 2.49
CA ARG A 91 0.94 -11.05 3.09
C ARG A 91 2.00 -10.94 4.17
N LEU A 92 2.71 -9.83 4.14
CA LEU A 92 3.63 -9.43 5.18
C LEU A 92 3.12 -8.15 5.83
N THR A 93 3.32 -8.03 7.14
CA THR A 93 3.09 -6.81 7.90
C THR A 93 4.42 -6.28 8.39
N LEU A 94 4.66 -4.98 8.19
CA LEU A 94 5.82 -4.30 8.74
C LEU A 94 5.67 -4.24 10.25
N SER A 95 6.71 -4.69 10.96
CA SER A 95 6.74 -4.64 12.42
C SER A 95 6.57 -3.20 12.93
N PRO A 96 6.00 -2.98 14.13
CA PRO A 96 5.79 -1.62 14.67
C PRO A 96 7.07 -0.77 14.82
N ASN A 97 8.25 -1.40 14.89
CA ASN A 97 9.54 -0.70 14.94
C ASN A 97 10.12 -0.39 13.54
N SER A 98 9.37 -0.69 12.48
CA SER A 98 9.74 -0.50 11.07
C SER A 98 11.03 -1.19 10.62
N LYS A 99 11.52 -2.20 11.35
CA LYS A 99 12.79 -2.87 11.01
C LYS A 99 12.65 -4.21 10.30
N ALA A 100 11.49 -4.87 10.41
CA ALA A 100 11.33 -6.21 9.87
C ALA A 100 9.92 -6.47 9.34
N TRP A 101 9.82 -7.39 8.39
CA TRP A 101 8.54 -7.88 7.88
C TRP A 101 8.17 -9.21 8.56
N ARG A 102 6.88 -9.41 8.81
CA ARG A 102 6.34 -10.63 9.42
C ARG A 102 5.21 -11.19 8.57
N THR A 103 5.20 -12.49 8.36
CA THR A 103 4.07 -13.19 7.74
C THR A 103 2.84 -13.14 8.65
N VAL A 104 1.67 -12.97 8.05
CA VAL A 104 0.36 -12.98 8.73
C VAL A 104 -0.58 -13.99 8.10
#